data_AF-E2ZND6-F1
#
_entry.id   AF-E2ZND6-F1
#
_cell.length_a   1.000
_cell.length_b   1.000
_cell.length_c   1.000
_cell.angle_alpha   90.00
_cell.angle_beta   90.00
_cell.angle_gamma   90.00
#
_symmetry.space_group_name_H-M   'P 1'
#
loop_
_entity.id
_entity.type
_entity.pdbx_description
1 polymer ?
#
loop_
_entity_poly.entity_id
_entity_poly.type
_entity_poly.pdbx_seq_one_letter_code
_entity_poly.pdbx_strand_id
1 'polypeptide(L)' 'MDVPKNKLGLQGEEMLKVVDFKCDPILIGTLREEPGFFPAYHMSKDSWITVALDGSVSDDKTKMLLDMSYEATIPKT' A
#
# COMPACT_ATOMS: atom_id res chain seq x y z
N MET A 1 8.88 4.75 2.17
CA MET A 1 10.08 4.54 1.33
C MET A 1 9.90 5.29 0.01
N ASP A 2 10.98 5.65 -0.66
CA ASP A 2 10.93 6.26 -1.99
C ASP A 2 11.17 5.19 -3.05
N VAL A 3 10.24 5.06 -4.01
CA VAL A 3 10.24 4.00 -5.04
C VAL A 3 10.12 4.63 -6.42
N PRO A 4 10.96 4.25 -7.40
CA PRO A 4 10.81 4.73 -8.78
C PRO A 4 9.45 4.33 -9.35
N LYS A 5 8.74 5.25 -9.99
CA LYS A 5 7.39 5.02 -10.54
C LYS A 5 7.29 3.79 -11.45
N ASN A 6 8.28 3.53 -12.29
CA ASN A 6 8.33 2.34 -13.15
C ASN A 6 8.31 1.00 -12.38
N LYS A 7 8.76 0.96 -11.13
CA LYS A 7 8.68 -0.23 -10.28
C LYS A 7 7.27 -0.51 -9.75
N LEU A 8 6.39 0.50 -9.78
CA LEU A 8 4.98 0.40 -9.41
C LEU A 8 4.07 0.22 -10.63
N GLY A 9 4.63 0.10 -11.84
CA GLY A 9 3.87 -0.01 -13.09
C GLY A 9 3.41 1.32 -13.68
N LEU A 10 3.90 2.45 -13.14
CA LEU A 10 3.66 3.79 -13.69
C LEU A 10 4.74 4.17 -14.70
N GLN A 11 4.49 5.18 -15.53
CA GLN A 11 5.52 5.72 -16.42
C GLN A 11 6.50 6.61 -15.65
N GLY A 12 7.77 6.63 -16.09
CA GLY A 12 8.82 7.48 -15.54
C GLY A 12 9.68 6.84 -14.45
N GLU A 13 10.78 7.52 -14.12
CA GLU A 13 11.78 7.09 -13.11
C GLU A 13 11.79 7.99 -11.87
N GLU A 14 10.93 9.00 -11.83
CA GLU A 14 10.78 9.85 -10.67
C GLU A 14 10.40 9.03 -9.43
N MET A 15 10.91 9.49 -8.29
CA MET A 15 10.69 8.82 -7.02
C MET A 15 9.31 9.18 -6.48
N LEU A 16 8.54 8.15 -6.12
CA LEU A 16 7.26 8.29 -5.43
C LEU A 16 7.42 7.79 -4.00
N LYS A 17 6.98 8.59 -3.04
CA LYS A 17 6.96 8.19 -1.64
C LYS A 17 5.77 7.27 -1.40
N VAL A 18 6.04 6.08 -0.87
CA VAL A 18 5.04 5.03 -0.63
C VAL A 18 5.21 4.40 0.75
N VAL A 19 4.17 3.67 1.18
CA VAL A 19 4.17 2.84 2.39
C VAL A 19 3.49 1.51 2.09
N ASP A 20 4.00 0.43 2.67
CA ASP A 20 3.38 -0.89 2.59
C ASP A 20 2.58 -1.16 3.87
N PHE A 21 1.34 -1.58 3.69
CA PHE A 21 0.46 -2.02 4.78
C PHE A 21 0.14 -3.50 4.65
N LYS A 22 0.16 -4.21 5.76
CA LYS A 22 -0.43 -5.53 5.84
C LYS A 22 -1.94 -5.38 5.69
N CYS A 23 -2.54 -6.15 4.81
CA CYS A 23 -3.93 -5.99 4.40
C CYS A 23 -4.60 -7.36 4.26
N ASP A 24 -5.90 -7.42 4.55
CA ASP A 24 -6.68 -8.63 4.32
C ASP A 24 -6.71 -8.95 2.81
N PRO A 25 -6.39 -10.17 2.37
CA PRO A 25 -6.44 -10.57 0.97
C PRO A 25 -7.77 -10.22 0.27
N ILE A 26 -8.89 -10.24 1.01
CA ILE A 26 -10.22 -9.91 0.49
C ILE A 26 -10.30 -8.44 0.07
N LEU A 27 -9.61 -7.54 0.77
CA LEU A 27 -9.64 -6.09 0.49
C LEU A 27 -8.63 -5.68 -0.58
N ILE A 28 -7.53 -6.43 -0.75
CA ILE A 28 -6.46 -6.09 -1.71
C ILE A 28 -7.02 -5.93 -3.14
N GLY A 29 -7.95 -6.79 -3.55
CA GLY A 29 -8.58 -6.71 -4.87
C GLY A 29 -9.27 -5.37 -5.10
N THR A 30 -10.19 -5.01 -4.21
CA THR A 30 -10.96 -3.76 -4.29
C THR A 30 -10.08 -2.53 -4.15
N LEU A 31 -9.14 -2.51 -3.20
CA LEU A 31 -8.27 -1.35 -3.01
C LEU A 31 -7.42 -1.05 -4.24
N ARG A 32 -6.97 -2.08 -4.97
CA ARG A 32 -6.18 -1.92 -6.21
C ARG A 32 -6.95 -1.34 -7.39
N GLU A 33 -8.28 -1.24 -7.30
CA GLU A 33 -9.10 -0.54 -8.30
C GLU A 33 -9.11 0.98 -8.07
N GLU A 34 -8.63 1.45 -6.91
CA GLU A 34 -8.61 2.86 -6.55
C GLU A 34 -7.26 3.52 -6.87
N PRO A 35 -7.26 4.84 -7.18
CA PRO A 35 -6.02 5.59 -7.37
C PRO A 35 -5.11 5.54 -6.14
N GLY A 36 -3.80 5.46 -6.38
CA GLY A 36 -2.80 5.48 -5.31
C GLY A 36 -2.50 4.13 -4.66
N PHE A 37 -3.16 3.05 -5.10
CA PHE A 37 -2.92 1.69 -4.62
C PHE A 37 -2.20 0.84 -5.67
N PHE A 38 -1.20 0.10 -5.22
CA PHE A 38 -0.34 -0.72 -6.07
C PHE A 38 -0.13 -2.12 -5.48
N PRO A 39 0.23 -3.12 -6.30
CA PRO A 39 0.73 -4.38 -5.78
C PRO A 39 1.90 -4.16 -4.81
N ALA A 40 1.96 -4.96 -3.75
CA ALA A 40 3.01 -4.86 -2.73
C ALA A 40 4.44 -4.81 -3.33
N TYR A 41 5.23 -3.84 -2.86
CA TYR A 41 6.61 -3.64 -3.26
C TYR A 41 7.55 -4.34 -2.26
N HIS A 42 8.30 -5.33 -2.75
CA HIS A 42 9.16 -6.23 -1.95
C HIS A 42 8.45 -7.10 -0.89
N MET A 43 7.20 -6.80 -0.54
CA MET A 43 6.37 -7.62 0.36
C MET A 43 5.50 -8.62 -0.43
N SER A 44 4.84 -9.53 0.30
CA SER A 44 3.92 -10.51 -0.30
C SER A 44 2.69 -9.82 -0.88
N LYS A 45 2.45 -10.01 -2.18
CA LYS A 45 1.30 -9.43 -2.91
C LYS A 45 -0.05 -10.00 -2.46
N ASP A 46 -0.04 -11.11 -1.72
CA ASP A 46 -1.24 -11.77 -1.23
C ASP A 46 -1.72 -11.21 0.11
N SER A 47 -0.86 -10.50 0.84
CA SER A 47 -1.16 -10.05 2.23
C SER A 47 -0.68 -8.63 2.54
N TRP A 48 -0.14 -7.93 1.55
CA TRP A 48 0.34 -6.56 1.67
C TRP A 48 -0.13 -5.74 0.47
N ILE A 49 -0.18 -4.43 0.65
CA ILE A 49 -0.50 -3.46 -0.39
C ILE A 49 0.40 -2.24 -0.27
N THR A 50 0.80 -1.68 -1.41
CA THR A 50 1.59 -0.43 -1.46
C THR A 50 0.66 0.74 -1.69
N VAL A 51 0.81 1.80 -0.90
CA VAL A 51 0.00 3.03 -0.95
C VAL A 51 0.90 4.23 -1.23
N ALA A 52 0.51 5.06 -2.21
CA ALA A 52 1.19 6.32 -2.51
C ALA A 52 0.87 7.41 -1.50
N LEU A 53 1.88 8.19 -1.13
CA LEU A 53 1.80 9.34 -0.24
C LEU A 53 1.91 10.66 -1.02
N ASP A 54 1.22 10.74 -2.17
CA ASP A 54 1.17 11.90 -3.07
C ASP A 54 -0.17 12.65 -3.05
N GLY A 55 -1.07 12.26 -2.12
CA GLY A 55 -2.42 12.82 -1.99
C GLY A 55 -3.49 12.12 -2.82
N SER A 56 -3.15 11.06 -3.58
CA SER A 56 -4.15 10.23 -4.28
C SER A 56 -5.03 9.40 -3.32
N VAL A 57 -4.52 9.08 -2.12
CA VAL A 57 -5.27 8.44 -1.04
C VAL A 57 -5.43 9.44 0.10
N SER A 58 -6.63 9.55 0.66
CA SER A 58 -6.88 10.46 1.77
C SER A 58 -6.13 10.03 3.04
N ASP A 59 -5.78 11.01 3.87
CA ASP A 59 -5.12 10.77 5.15
C ASP A 59 -5.94 9.84 6.06
N ASP A 60 -7.26 9.98 6.07
CA ASP A 60 -8.14 9.16 6.91
C ASP A 60 -8.14 7.70 6.46
N LYS A 61 -8.14 7.45 5.14
CA LYS A 61 -8.03 6.09 4.59
C LYS A 61 -6.65 5.50 4.87
N THR A 62 -5.60 6.31 4.76
CA THR A 62 -4.23 5.89 5.07
C THR A 62 -4.10 5.51 6.55
N LYS A 63 -4.66 6.31 7.47
CA LYS A 63 -4.68 6.01 8.92
C LYS A 63 -5.49 4.74 9.23
N MET A 64 -6.65 4.57 8.59
CA MET A 64 -7.44 3.35 8.74
C MET A 64 -6.64 2.11 8.32
N LEU A 65 -5.92 2.16 7.20
CA LEU A 65 -5.07 1.06 6.74
C LEU A 65 -3.87 0.82 7.66
N LEU A 66 -3.30 1.87 8.25
CA LEU A 66 -2.26 1.76 9.26
C LEU A 66 -2.76 1.00 10.49
N ASP A 67 -3.93 1.37 11.02
CA ASP A 67 -4.54 0.70 12.18
C ASP A 67 -4.81 -0.77 11.87
N MET A 68 -5.39 -1.07 10.71
CA MET A 68 -5.64 -2.46 10.27
C MET A 68 -4.34 -3.26 10.14
N SER A 69 -3.31 -2.66 9.55
CA SER A 69 -2.00 -3.30 9.40
C SER A 69 -1.36 -3.56 10.76
N TYR A 70 -1.47 -2.63 11.70
CA TYR A 70 -0.95 -2.78 13.05
C TYR A 70 -1.62 -3.98 13.74
N GLU A 71 -2.95 -4.03 13.78
CA GLU A 71 -3.72 -5.13 14.35
C GLU A 71 -3.34 -6.49 13.72
N ALA A 72 -3.18 -6.53 12.39
CA ALA A 72 -2.77 -7.74 11.66
C ALA A 72 -1.33 -8.22 11.93
N THR A 73 -0.52 -7.42 12.63
CA THR A 73 0.87 -7.71 12.98
C THR A 73 1.12 -7.91 14.48
N ILE A 74 0.07 -7.77 15.31
CA ILE A 74 0.18 -8.06 16.74
C ILE A 74 0.61 -9.53 16.92
N PRO A 75 1.62 -9.81 17.77
CA PRO A 75 2.01 -11.17 18.09
C PRO A 75 0.83 -11.97 18.64
N LYS A 76 0.63 -13.18 18.10
CA LYS A 76 -0.35 -14.10 18.68
C LYS A 76 0.28 -14.71 19.94
N THR A 77 -0.29 -14.42 21.09
CA THR A 77 0.08 -14.98 22.39
C THR A 77 -0.28 -16.46 22.48
#